data_AF-A0AA41VVL8-F1
#
_entry.id   AF-A0AA41VVL8-F1
#
_cell.length_a   1.000
_cell.length_b   1.000
_cell.length_c   1.000
_cell.angle_alpha   90.00
_cell.angle_beta   90.00
_cell.angle_gamma   90.00
#
_symmetry.space_group_name_H-M   'P 1'
#
loop_
_entity.id
_entity.type
_entity.pdbx_description
1 polymer ?
#
loop_
_entity_poly.entity_id
_entity_poly.type
_entity_poly.pdbx_seq_one_letter_code
_entity_poly.pdbx_strand_id
1 'polypeptide(L)'
;MDYDVGDICKDDWKLAQKLMVHGCDPLPRRRCFSRAPKLYYKPYPINESLWKLPDDRNVRWSGYRCKNFTCLASNTSVKGFFKCADCFNLIDHEMPRWIKPVVLDPKLNTTADFLIPEVLNIKPGEIRIGLDFSAGTGTFAARMREFNVTIVTATINFGAPFSEMIALRGLIPLYLTINQRLPFFDNTLDIIRTTRFLDGWIDYMFLDFVLYDMDRVLRPGGLIWIDSFFCLKQDLKNYLETFKILRYKKHKFVVVPKLDKDDDREVFFSAVLEKPPRPF
;
A
#
# COMPACT_ATOMS: atom_id res chain seq x y z
N MET A 1 -24.02 -12.96 -6.06
CA MET A 1 -23.45 -13.85 -5.04
C MET A 1 -24.62 -14.34 -4.21
N ASP A 2 -24.91 -15.64 -4.26
CA ASP A 2 -26.08 -16.24 -3.63
C ASP A 2 -25.61 -17.34 -2.67
N TYR A 3 -26.07 -17.25 -1.42
CA TYR A 3 -25.57 -18.05 -0.30
C TYR A 3 -26.72 -18.48 0.60
N ASP A 4 -26.71 -19.74 0.98
CA ASP A 4 -27.65 -20.28 1.96
C ASP A 4 -27.33 -19.75 3.36
N VAL A 5 -28.39 -19.40 4.09
CA VAL A 5 -28.28 -18.85 5.44
C VAL A 5 -27.70 -19.92 6.37
N GLY A 6 -26.59 -19.60 7.04
CA GLY A 6 -25.93 -20.50 7.98
C GLY A 6 -25.07 -21.59 7.35
N ASP A 7 -24.97 -21.66 6.03
CA ASP A 7 -24.04 -22.58 5.35
C ASP A 7 -22.64 -21.94 5.21
N ILE A 8 -21.67 -22.68 4.68
CA ILE A 8 -20.34 -22.21 4.32
C ILE A 8 -20.42 -21.43 3.00
N CYS A 9 -19.95 -20.18 3.00
CA CYS A 9 -19.92 -19.38 1.77
C CYS A 9 -19.14 -20.11 0.66
N LYS A 10 -19.59 -19.97 -0.59
CA LYS A 10 -18.82 -20.40 -1.77
C LYS A 10 -17.45 -19.71 -1.77
N ASP A 11 -16.46 -20.37 -2.35
CA ASP A 11 -15.09 -19.83 -2.42
C ASP A 11 -14.91 -18.86 -3.60
N ASP A 12 -15.66 -17.77 -3.57
CA ASP A 12 -15.82 -16.82 -4.68
C ASP A 12 -15.14 -15.48 -4.43
N TRP A 13 -14.10 -15.46 -3.58
CA TRP A 13 -13.37 -14.24 -3.23
C TRP A 13 -12.79 -13.51 -4.45
N LYS A 14 -12.39 -14.25 -5.50
CA LYS A 14 -11.93 -13.66 -6.77
C LYS A 14 -13.02 -12.90 -7.50
N LEU A 15 -14.25 -13.41 -7.47
CA LEU A 15 -15.40 -12.74 -8.05
C LEU A 15 -15.74 -11.47 -7.26
N ALA A 16 -15.75 -11.57 -5.93
CA ALA A 16 -15.91 -10.43 -5.03
C ALA A 16 -14.86 -9.33 -5.32
N GLN A 17 -13.58 -9.67 -5.39
CA GLN A 17 -12.51 -8.73 -5.74
C GLN A 17 -12.71 -8.11 -7.13
N LYS A 18 -13.08 -8.92 -8.12
CA LYS A 18 -13.35 -8.44 -9.49
C LYS A 18 -14.48 -7.41 -9.49
N LEU A 19 -15.57 -7.68 -8.77
CA LEU A 19 -16.69 -6.75 -8.61
C LEU A 19 -16.24 -5.44 -7.94
N MET A 20 -15.45 -5.51 -6.86
CA MET A 20 -14.91 -4.33 -6.17
C MET A 20 -14.00 -3.49 -7.08
N VAL A 21 -13.14 -4.13 -7.88
CA VAL A 21 -12.25 -3.44 -8.84
C VAL A 21 -13.06 -2.75 -9.93
N HIS A 22 -14.21 -3.29 -10.33
CA HIS A 22 -15.12 -2.68 -11.30
C HIS A 22 -16.18 -1.75 -10.67
N GLY A 23 -15.99 -1.33 -9.41
CA GLY A 23 -16.84 -0.30 -8.77
C GLY A 23 -18.16 -0.82 -8.20
N CYS A 24 -18.36 -2.13 -8.07
CA CYS A 24 -19.55 -2.71 -7.46
C CYS A 24 -19.45 -2.79 -5.92
N ASP A 25 -19.03 -1.71 -5.26
CA ASP A 25 -18.86 -1.62 -3.81
C ASP A 25 -19.88 -0.65 -3.18
N PRO A 26 -20.36 -0.87 -1.92
CA PRO A 26 -20.09 -2.00 -1.04
C PRO A 26 -20.68 -3.31 -1.55
N LEU A 27 -19.93 -4.41 -1.43
CA LEU A 27 -20.49 -5.74 -1.68
C LEU A 27 -21.60 -6.05 -0.65
N PRO A 28 -22.68 -6.78 -1.05
CA PRO A 28 -23.73 -7.19 -0.13
C PRO A 28 -23.19 -7.99 1.05
N ARG A 29 -23.73 -7.74 2.24
CA ARG A 29 -23.43 -8.55 3.44
C ARG A 29 -23.89 -9.98 3.21
N ARG A 30 -23.05 -10.94 3.61
CA ARG A 30 -23.33 -12.38 3.47
C ARG A 30 -23.96 -12.92 4.74
N ARG A 31 -24.87 -13.89 4.61
CA ARG A 31 -25.49 -14.65 5.72
C ARG A 31 -24.96 -16.08 5.83
N CYS A 32 -23.71 -16.30 5.45
CA CYS A 32 -23.01 -17.59 5.47
C CYS A 32 -21.71 -17.48 6.26
N PHE A 33 -21.17 -18.60 6.73
CA PHE A 33 -19.90 -18.67 7.44
C PHE A 33 -18.72 -18.55 6.47
N SER A 34 -17.75 -17.71 6.81
CA SER A 34 -16.55 -17.55 6.01
C SER A 34 -15.71 -18.82 6.04
N ARG A 35 -15.17 -19.21 4.87
CA ARG A 35 -14.19 -20.30 4.79
C ARG A 35 -12.92 -19.90 5.54
N ALA A 36 -12.48 -20.78 6.44
CA ALA A 36 -11.22 -20.65 7.16
C ALA A 36 -10.25 -21.79 6.75
N PRO A 37 -8.94 -21.63 6.99
CA PRO A 37 -8.00 -22.74 6.89
C PRO A 37 -8.44 -23.92 7.78
N LYS A 38 -8.16 -25.15 7.34
CA LYS A 38 -8.57 -26.37 8.07
C LYS A 38 -7.88 -26.50 9.43
N LEU A 39 -6.67 -25.96 9.55
CA LEU A 39 -5.86 -26.01 10.75
C LEU A 39 -5.63 -24.60 11.27
N TYR A 40 -5.69 -24.45 12.59
CA TYR A 40 -5.31 -23.22 13.27
C TYR A 40 -3.99 -23.45 14.00
N TYR A 41 -3.00 -22.62 13.69
CA TYR A 41 -1.74 -22.55 14.43
C TYR A 41 -1.65 -21.20 15.10
N LYS A 42 -1.21 -21.21 16.36
CA LYS A 42 -0.99 -19.98 17.13
C LYS A 42 -0.07 -19.03 16.34
N PRO A 43 -0.52 -17.81 16.00
CA PRO A 43 0.33 -16.83 15.32
C PRO A 43 1.54 -16.46 16.18
N TYR A 44 2.62 -15.98 15.53
CA TYR A 44 3.76 -15.44 16.25
C TYR A 44 3.34 -14.22 17.09
N PRO A 45 3.93 -14.02 18.27
CA PRO A 45 3.73 -12.79 19.02
C PRO A 45 4.24 -11.58 18.23
N ILE A 46 3.72 -10.39 18.56
CA ILE A 46 3.89 -9.19 17.74
C ILE A 46 5.36 -8.75 17.54
N ASN A 47 6.23 -9.04 18.50
CA ASN A 47 7.66 -8.74 18.44
C ASN A 47 8.41 -9.63 17.44
N GLU A 48 7.89 -10.83 17.13
CA GLU A 48 8.48 -11.75 16.15
C GLU A 48 7.77 -11.68 14.79
N SER A 49 6.45 -11.43 14.79
CA SER A 49 5.61 -11.54 13.60
C SER A 49 5.92 -10.52 12.51
N LEU A 50 6.56 -9.39 12.84
CA LEU A 50 6.83 -8.33 11.87
C LEU A 50 7.79 -8.76 10.76
N TRP A 51 8.83 -9.54 11.07
CA TRP A 51 9.91 -9.85 10.13
C TRP A 51 10.11 -11.35 9.90
N LYS A 52 9.20 -12.18 10.40
CA LYS A 52 9.20 -13.63 10.23
C LYS A 52 8.07 -14.05 9.31
N LEU A 53 8.36 -14.93 8.35
CA LEU A 53 7.31 -15.52 7.50
C LEU A 53 6.34 -16.32 8.39
N PRO A 54 5.02 -16.06 8.29
CA PRO A 54 4.04 -16.76 9.09
C PRO A 54 3.83 -18.20 8.61
N ASP A 55 3.14 -19.00 9.41
CA ASP A 55 2.81 -20.38 9.05
C ASP A 55 1.78 -20.43 7.92
N ASP A 56 2.14 -21.13 6.83
CA ASP A 56 1.29 -21.30 5.65
C ASP A 56 -0.08 -21.89 5.96
N ARG A 57 -0.18 -22.70 7.02
CA ARG A 57 -1.41 -23.42 7.38
C ARG A 57 -2.50 -22.47 7.89
N ASN A 58 -2.14 -21.25 8.28
CA ASN A 58 -3.08 -20.20 8.67
C ASN A 58 -3.65 -19.41 7.47
N VAL A 59 -3.33 -19.83 6.24
CA VAL A 59 -3.76 -19.14 5.02
C VAL A 59 -4.60 -20.05 4.15
N ARG A 60 -5.63 -19.46 3.52
CA ARG A 60 -6.42 -20.15 2.51
C ARG A 60 -5.75 -19.99 1.14
N TRP A 61 -5.12 -21.06 0.66
CA TRP A 61 -4.37 -21.06 -0.61
C TRP A 61 -5.21 -21.31 -1.88
N SER A 62 -6.54 -21.37 -1.75
CA SER A 62 -7.42 -21.63 -2.88
C SER A 62 -7.44 -20.45 -3.86
N GLY A 63 -7.29 -20.75 -5.14
CA GLY A 63 -7.20 -19.75 -6.19
C GLY A 63 -5.81 -19.12 -6.38
N TYR A 64 -4.83 -19.37 -5.53
CA TYR A 64 -3.43 -18.95 -5.77
C TYR A 64 -2.64 -20.04 -6.50
N ARG A 65 -1.62 -19.63 -7.26
CA ARG A 65 -0.68 -20.56 -7.90
C ARG A 65 0.22 -21.21 -6.85
N CYS A 66 0.89 -20.38 -6.04
CA CYS A 66 1.65 -20.84 -4.89
C CYS A 66 0.73 -21.36 -3.77
N LYS A 67 1.23 -22.33 -3.01
CA LYS A 67 0.54 -23.00 -1.89
C LYS A 67 1.23 -22.83 -0.54
N ASN A 68 2.31 -22.05 -0.51
CA ASN A 68 3.06 -21.66 0.67
C ASN A 68 3.84 -20.36 0.37
N PHE A 69 4.31 -19.70 1.43
CA PHE A 69 5.12 -18.50 1.39
C PHE A 69 6.50 -18.79 0.82
N THR A 70 7.05 -19.99 0.99
CA THR A 70 8.33 -20.37 0.37
C THR A 70 8.27 -20.30 -1.16
N CYS A 71 7.19 -20.78 -1.79
CA CYS A 71 6.94 -20.64 -3.22
C CYS A 71 6.83 -19.17 -3.66
N LEU A 72 6.17 -18.35 -2.84
CA LEU A 72 6.07 -16.91 -3.11
C LEU A 72 7.42 -16.19 -2.97
N ALA A 73 8.29 -16.67 -2.07
CA ALA A 73 9.63 -16.15 -1.86
C ALA A 73 10.65 -16.66 -2.88
N SER A 74 10.43 -17.82 -3.51
CA SER A 74 11.44 -18.48 -4.34
C SER A 74 11.64 -17.87 -5.74
N ASN A 75 10.94 -16.77 -6.09
CA ASN A 75 11.06 -15.98 -7.33
C ASN A 75 11.04 -16.77 -8.67
N THR A 76 10.75 -18.07 -8.62
CA THR A 76 10.69 -19.00 -9.76
C THR A 76 9.29 -19.06 -10.37
N SER A 77 8.71 -17.91 -10.75
CA SER A 77 7.62 -17.92 -11.74
C SER A 77 7.34 -16.55 -12.39
N VAL A 78 7.90 -16.38 -13.59
CA VAL A 78 7.25 -15.99 -14.86
C VAL A 78 5.98 -15.12 -14.81
N LYS A 79 6.09 -13.93 -15.44
CA LYS A 79 5.05 -12.99 -15.94
C LYS A 79 3.72 -12.98 -15.17
N GLY A 80 3.50 -11.94 -14.36
CA GLY A 80 2.16 -11.61 -13.87
C GLY A 80 2.03 -10.43 -12.92
N PHE A 81 3.04 -10.14 -12.08
CA PHE A 81 3.01 -8.94 -11.21
C PHE A 81 4.43 -8.53 -10.79
N PHE A 82 5.05 -7.64 -11.57
CA PHE A 82 6.43 -7.20 -11.34
C PHE A 82 6.61 -6.32 -10.10
N LYS A 83 5.54 -5.68 -9.59
CA LYS A 83 5.62 -4.68 -8.52
C LYS A 83 5.95 -5.27 -7.14
N CYS A 84 5.91 -6.59 -6.98
CA CYS A 84 6.08 -7.25 -5.68
C CYS A 84 6.80 -8.61 -5.76
N ALA A 85 7.74 -8.75 -6.71
CA ALA A 85 8.49 -10.00 -6.92
C ALA A 85 9.25 -10.45 -5.65
N ASP A 86 9.86 -9.50 -4.92
CA ASP A 86 10.70 -9.79 -3.74
C ASP A 86 10.02 -9.47 -2.40
N CYS A 87 8.72 -9.15 -2.38
CA CYS A 87 8.02 -8.73 -1.16
C CYS A 87 7.93 -9.80 -0.06
N PHE A 88 8.14 -11.06 -0.42
CA PHE A 88 8.14 -12.18 0.53
C PHE A 88 9.54 -12.45 1.09
N ASN A 89 10.59 -11.81 0.56
CA ASN A 89 11.89 -11.76 1.21
C ASN A 89 11.87 -10.68 2.31
N LEU A 90 11.39 -11.07 3.50
CA LEU A 90 11.19 -10.13 4.59
C LEU A 90 12.50 -9.55 5.13
N ILE A 91 13.57 -10.35 5.20
CA ILE A 91 14.81 -9.96 5.90
C ILE A 91 15.72 -9.15 4.98
N ASP A 92 16.01 -9.64 3.79
CA ASP A 92 17.04 -9.02 2.95
C ASP A 92 16.48 -7.91 2.06
N HIS A 93 15.20 -8.00 1.68
CA HIS A 93 14.55 -7.03 0.81
C HIS A 93 13.63 -6.06 1.55
N GLU A 94 12.63 -6.55 2.30
CA GLU A 94 11.60 -5.68 2.88
C GLU A 94 12.04 -4.96 4.15
N MET A 95 12.73 -5.65 5.07
CA MET A 95 13.24 -5.06 6.31
C MET A 95 14.01 -3.79 6.00
N PRO A 96 15.10 -3.73 5.21
CA PRO A 96 15.90 -2.51 5.08
C PRO A 96 15.19 -1.25 4.53
N ARG A 97 14.00 -1.37 3.93
CA ARG A 97 13.30 -0.28 3.24
C ARG A 97 12.95 0.87 4.17
N TRP A 98 13.09 2.10 3.66
CA TRP A 98 12.82 3.38 4.33
C TRP A 98 13.59 3.66 5.64
N ILE A 99 14.54 2.81 6.02
CA ILE A 99 15.45 3.05 7.15
C ILE A 99 16.84 3.43 6.66
N LYS A 100 17.28 2.80 5.57
CA LYS A 100 18.50 3.16 4.86
C LYS A 100 18.17 3.35 3.37
N PRO A 101 18.91 4.20 2.65
CA PRO A 101 18.79 4.28 1.20
C PRO A 101 19.09 2.90 0.59
N VAL A 102 18.15 2.35 -0.18
CA VAL A 102 18.30 1.02 -0.81
C VAL A 102 18.77 1.15 -2.26
N VAL A 103 18.32 2.20 -2.97
CA VAL A 103 18.67 2.45 -4.37
C VAL A 103 19.23 3.86 -4.50
N LEU A 104 20.54 3.99 -4.70
CA LEU A 104 21.18 5.26 -5.02
C LEU A 104 21.31 5.35 -6.54
N ASP A 105 20.89 6.48 -7.13
CA ASP A 105 21.26 6.82 -8.50
C ASP A 105 22.80 6.92 -8.57
N PRO A 106 23.49 6.11 -9.39
CA PRO A 106 24.96 6.11 -9.43
C PRO A 106 25.56 7.44 -9.90
N LYS A 107 24.80 8.26 -10.63
CA LYS A 107 25.24 9.54 -11.20
C LYS A 107 24.89 10.71 -10.30
N LEU A 108 23.72 10.67 -9.65
CA LEU A 108 23.21 11.78 -8.84
C LEU A 108 23.44 11.58 -7.34
N ASN A 109 23.80 10.37 -6.91
CA ASN A 109 23.86 9.96 -5.50
C ASN A 109 22.57 10.26 -4.71
N THR A 110 21.43 10.33 -5.42
CA THR A 110 20.10 10.61 -4.88
C THR A 110 19.19 9.42 -5.06
N THR A 111 18.20 9.28 -4.19
CA THR A 111 17.16 8.24 -4.28
C THR A 111 15.77 8.88 -4.36
N ALA A 112 14.81 8.15 -4.94
CA ALA A 112 13.41 8.52 -4.84
C ALA A 112 12.86 8.31 -3.42
N ASP A 113 13.50 7.45 -2.62
CA ASP A 113 12.96 7.02 -1.33
C ASP A 113 13.29 8.04 -0.23
N PHE A 114 12.28 8.56 0.45
CA PHE A 114 12.48 9.26 1.72
C PHE A 114 12.55 8.26 2.88
N LEU A 115 13.35 8.57 3.89
CA LEU A 115 13.46 7.71 5.07
C LEU A 115 12.34 8.03 6.07
N ILE A 116 11.80 7.01 6.73
CA ILE A 116 10.78 7.17 7.78
C ILE A 116 11.23 8.15 8.86
N PRO A 117 12.45 8.04 9.44
CA PRO A 117 12.92 9.00 10.44
C PRO A 117 12.90 10.45 9.93
N GLU A 118 13.24 10.68 8.67
CA GLU A 118 13.24 12.02 8.10
C GLU A 118 11.83 12.59 7.95
N VAL A 119 10.86 11.76 7.54
CA VAL A 119 9.45 12.17 7.39
C VAL A 119 8.82 12.42 8.76
N LEU A 120 9.07 11.54 9.73
CA LEU A 120 8.57 11.70 11.10
C LEU A 120 9.17 12.94 11.78
N ASN A 121 10.40 13.32 11.45
CA ASN A 121 11.05 14.52 12.00
C ASN A 121 10.49 15.85 11.46
N ILE A 122 9.64 15.82 10.41
CA ILE A 122 8.93 17.03 9.95
C ILE A 122 7.93 17.49 11.02
N LYS A 123 7.28 16.54 11.71
CA LYS A 123 6.30 16.79 12.78
C LYS A 123 6.51 15.82 13.95
N PRO A 124 7.58 15.99 14.75
CA PRO A 124 7.94 15.06 15.81
C PRO A 124 6.79 14.85 16.80
N GLY A 125 6.37 13.59 16.98
CA GLY A 125 5.31 13.22 17.93
C GLY A 125 3.87 13.48 17.45
N GLU A 126 3.65 14.09 16.29
CA GLU A 126 2.31 14.39 15.79
C GLU A 126 1.72 13.26 14.92
N ILE A 127 2.56 12.48 14.25
CA ILE A 127 2.14 11.40 13.33
C ILE A 127 1.93 10.11 14.13
N ARG A 128 0.68 9.63 14.22
CA ARG A 128 0.32 8.48 15.07
C ARG A 128 -0.56 7.47 14.35
N ILE A 129 -1.42 7.93 13.45
CA ILE A 129 -2.30 7.07 12.65
C ILE A 129 -2.25 7.45 11.16
N GLY A 130 -2.20 6.46 10.29
CA GLY A 130 -2.19 6.69 8.87
C GLY A 130 -2.73 5.56 8.02
N LEU A 131 -2.76 5.81 6.71
CA LEU A 131 -3.17 4.88 5.67
C LEU A 131 -2.04 4.70 4.67
N ASP A 132 -1.79 3.47 4.27
CA ASP A 132 -0.82 3.13 3.23
C ASP A 132 -1.51 2.43 2.06
N PHE A 133 -1.49 3.07 0.90
CA PHE A 133 -1.81 2.46 -0.38
C PHE A 133 -0.52 1.92 -1.01
N SER A 134 -0.20 0.69 -0.64
CA SER A 134 0.91 -0.05 -1.25
C SER A 134 0.47 -1.46 -1.61
N ALA A 135 1.02 -1.98 -2.71
CA ALA A 135 0.93 -3.39 -3.01
C ALA A 135 2.07 -4.12 -2.29
N GLY A 136 1.74 -5.05 -1.38
CA GLY A 136 2.75 -5.89 -0.76
C GLY A 136 2.32 -6.50 0.55
N THR A 137 3.31 -6.87 1.35
CA THR A 137 3.15 -7.66 2.58
C THR A 137 2.91 -6.81 3.82
N GLY A 138 2.71 -5.49 3.69
CA GLY A 138 2.51 -4.55 4.81
C GLY A 138 3.79 -3.97 5.41
N THR A 139 4.89 -3.94 4.66
CA THR A 139 6.21 -3.54 5.16
C THR A 139 6.25 -2.12 5.70
N PHE A 140 5.58 -1.16 5.04
CA PHE A 140 5.55 0.20 5.55
C PHE A 140 4.84 0.27 6.91
N ALA A 141 3.73 -0.45 7.08
CA ALA A 141 3.06 -0.57 8.37
C ALA A 141 3.93 -1.24 9.43
N ALA A 142 4.70 -2.28 9.06
CA ALA A 142 5.66 -2.91 9.96
C ALA A 142 6.73 -1.93 10.44
N ARG A 143 7.31 -1.15 9.52
CA ARG A 143 8.33 -0.14 9.85
C ARG A 143 7.76 1.00 10.69
N MET A 144 6.62 1.57 10.31
CA MET A 144 5.98 2.65 11.06
C MET A 144 5.60 2.21 12.48
N ARG A 145 5.27 0.93 12.69
CA ARG A 145 5.00 0.37 14.01
C ARG A 145 6.22 0.40 14.94
N GLU A 146 7.43 0.24 14.42
CA GLU A 146 8.67 0.36 15.21
C GLU A 146 8.87 1.78 15.76
N PHE A 147 8.22 2.78 15.13
CA PHE A 147 8.14 4.16 15.60
C PHE A 147 6.83 4.47 16.33
N ASN A 148 6.10 3.45 16.78
CA ASN A 148 4.79 3.56 17.45
C ASN A 148 3.69 4.25 16.61
N VAL A 149 3.77 4.17 15.28
CA VAL A 149 2.73 4.68 14.38
C VAL A 149 1.88 3.54 13.86
N THR A 150 0.56 3.68 13.99
CA THR A 150 -0.42 2.71 13.49
C THR A 150 -0.77 3.01 12.05
N ILE A 151 -0.47 2.09 11.15
CA ILE A 151 -0.83 2.20 9.74
C ILE A 151 -1.87 1.15 9.40
N VAL A 152 -2.96 1.61 8.76
CA VAL A 152 -3.88 0.75 8.03
C VAL A 152 -3.33 0.56 6.63
N THR A 153 -3.17 -0.67 6.16
CA THR A 153 -2.68 -0.97 4.81
C THR A 153 -3.85 -1.31 3.90
N ALA A 154 -4.14 -0.47 2.92
CA ALA A 154 -5.10 -0.79 1.86
C ALA A 154 -4.50 -1.89 0.97
N THR A 155 -5.24 -2.98 0.78
CA THR A 155 -4.73 -4.15 0.06
C THR A 155 -5.82 -4.87 -0.71
N ILE A 156 -5.39 -5.58 -1.75
CA ILE A 156 -6.17 -6.58 -2.45
C ILE A 156 -5.33 -7.85 -2.63
N ASN A 157 -5.99 -8.98 -2.79
CA ASN A 157 -5.34 -10.26 -2.92
C ASN A 157 -5.07 -10.54 -4.41
N PHE A 158 -3.99 -9.98 -4.93
CA PHE A 158 -3.59 -10.13 -6.34
C PHE A 158 -2.41 -11.09 -6.48
N GLY A 159 -2.67 -12.34 -6.88
CA GLY A 159 -1.64 -13.36 -7.07
C GLY A 159 -1.06 -13.96 -5.78
N ALA A 160 -1.21 -13.27 -4.65
CA ALA A 160 -0.80 -13.70 -3.33
C ALA A 160 -1.83 -13.30 -2.24
N PRO A 161 -1.83 -13.97 -1.07
CA PRO A 161 -2.74 -13.70 0.05
C PRO A 161 -2.23 -12.53 0.92
N PHE A 162 -2.20 -11.32 0.35
CA PHE A 162 -1.63 -10.15 1.01
C PHE A 162 -2.38 -9.75 2.28
N SER A 163 -3.72 -9.81 2.27
CA SER A 163 -4.54 -9.47 3.43
C SER A 163 -4.23 -10.38 4.62
N GLU A 164 -4.16 -11.69 4.37
CA GLU A 164 -3.81 -12.70 5.36
C GLU A 164 -2.37 -12.52 5.84
N MET A 165 -1.43 -12.24 4.94
CA MET A 165 -0.03 -11.98 5.28
C MET A 165 0.10 -10.77 6.22
N ILE A 166 -0.54 -9.66 5.91
CA ILE A 166 -0.53 -8.43 6.73
C ILE A 166 -1.13 -8.73 8.12
N ALA A 167 -2.28 -9.41 8.17
CA ALA A 167 -2.92 -9.79 9.43
C ALA A 167 -2.03 -10.71 10.29
N LEU A 168 -1.38 -11.71 9.69
CA LEU A 168 -0.51 -12.66 10.39
C LEU A 168 0.78 -12.01 10.92
N ARG A 169 1.17 -10.86 10.36
CA ARG A 169 2.23 -10.00 10.93
C ARG A 169 1.74 -9.16 12.11
N GLY A 170 0.45 -9.20 12.45
CA GLY A 170 -0.16 -8.38 13.50
C GLY A 170 -0.41 -6.93 13.08
N LEU A 171 -0.54 -6.70 11.77
CA LEU A 171 -0.82 -5.40 11.15
C LEU A 171 -2.27 -5.34 10.67
N ILE A 172 -2.75 -4.16 10.26
CA ILE A 172 -4.15 -3.94 9.91
C ILE A 172 -4.31 -3.93 8.38
N PRO A 173 -4.78 -5.03 7.76
CA PRO A 173 -5.20 -4.99 6.36
C PRO A 173 -6.60 -4.38 6.24
N LEU A 174 -6.75 -3.45 5.31
CA LEU A 174 -8.04 -2.97 4.86
C LEU A 174 -8.25 -3.44 3.42
N TYR A 175 -9.17 -4.38 3.24
CA TYR A 175 -9.46 -4.95 1.92
C TYR A 175 -10.24 -3.94 1.08
N LEU A 176 -9.51 -3.13 0.31
CA LEU A 176 -10.02 -1.91 -0.33
C LEU A 176 -9.31 -1.70 -1.67
N THR A 177 -10.06 -1.28 -2.68
CA THR A 177 -9.52 -0.83 -3.96
C THR A 177 -9.45 0.70 -3.99
N ILE A 178 -8.60 1.26 -4.84
CA ILE A 178 -8.50 2.72 -5.00
C ILE A 178 -9.76 3.36 -5.61
N ASN A 179 -10.61 2.56 -6.25
CA ASN A 179 -11.88 3.02 -6.82
C ASN A 179 -12.95 3.26 -5.74
N GLN A 180 -12.68 2.88 -4.49
CA GLN A 180 -13.61 2.99 -3.38
C GLN A 180 -13.30 4.24 -2.56
N ARG A 181 -14.36 4.89 -2.07
CA ARG A 181 -14.24 5.94 -1.08
C ARG A 181 -13.63 5.38 0.21
N LEU A 182 -12.68 6.10 0.77
CA LEU A 182 -11.99 5.77 2.01
C LEU A 182 -12.97 5.66 3.18
N PRO A 183 -13.04 4.51 3.87
CA PRO A 183 -13.98 4.27 4.97
C PRO A 183 -13.48 4.90 6.29
N PHE A 184 -12.91 6.10 6.22
CA PHE A 184 -12.52 6.92 7.35
C PHE A 184 -13.40 8.16 7.42
N PHE A 185 -13.64 8.64 8.64
CA PHE A 185 -14.31 9.92 8.83
C PHE A 185 -13.38 11.07 8.40
N ASP A 186 -13.97 12.24 8.18
CA ASP A 186 -13.24 13.39 7.67
C ASP A 186 -12.20 13.87 8.70
N ASN A 187 -11.01 14.25 8.24
CA ASN A 187 -9.93 14.81 9.05
C ASN A 187 -9.45 13.93 10.22
N THR A 188 -9.44 12.60 10.08
CA THR A 188 -9.02 11.69 11.16
C THR A 188 -7.58 11.18 11.06
N LEU A 189 -6.96 11.17 9.87
CA LEU A 189 -5.62 10.61 9.67
C LEU A 189 -4.53 11.67 9.79
N ASP A 190 -3.36 11.29 10.30
CA ASP A 190 -2.17 12.15 10.41
C ASP A 190 -1.27 12.03 9.16
N ILE A 191 -1.26 10.85 8.52
CA ILE A 191 -0.46 10.59 7.31
C ILE A 191 -1.19 9.66 6.34
N ILE A 192 -1.09 9.94 5.04
CA ILE A 192 -1.44 9.00 3.97
C ILE A 192 -0.21 8.80 3.10
N ARG A 193 0.15 7.55 2.86
CA ARG A 193 1.24 7.19 1.97
C ARG A 193 0.72 6.44 0.75
N THR A 194 1.29 6.73 -0.40
CA THR A 194 0.99 6.04 -1.66
C THR A 194 2.30 5.61 -2.30
N THR A 195 2.38 4.37 -2.80
CA THR A 195 3.63 3.87 -3.39
C THR A 195 3.42 3.01 -4.61
N ARG A 196 3.93 3.44 -5.76
CA ARG A 196 3.93 2.71 -7.04
C ARG A 196 2.56 2.09 -7.43
N PHE A 197 1.50 2.47 -6.75
CA PHE A 197 0.14 1.94 -6.86
C PHE A 197 -0.75 2.96 -7.56
N LEU A 198 -0.55 4.24 -7.25
CA LEU A 198 -0.93 5.35 -8.11
C LEU A 198 0.25 5.64 -9.02
N ASP A 199 0.16 5.25 -10.28
CA ASP A 199 1.21 5.49 -11.25
C ASP A 199 0.64 6.06 -12.55
N GLY A 200 1.51 6.41 -13.48
CA GLY A 200 1.20 7.21 -14.66
C GLY A 200 0.23 6.60 -15.67
N TRP A 201 -0.36 5.45 -15.34
CA TRP A 201 -1.46 4.83 -16.08
C TRP A 201 -2.84 5.32 -15.60
N ILE A 202 -2.88 6.06 -14.49
CA ILE A 202 -4.10 6.66 -13.97
C ILE A 202 -4.45 7.91 -14.74
N ASP A 203 -5.68 7.98 -15.21
CA ASP A 203 -6.27 9.19 -15.79
C ASP A 203 -6.33 10.34 -14.74
N TYR A 204 -6.17 11.58 -15.23
CA TYR A 204 -6.10 12.77 -14.38
C TYR A 204 -7.40 13.03 -13.61
N MET A 205 -8.57 12.79 -14.22
CA MET A 205 -9.86 12.97 -13.54
C MET A 205 -10.03 11.93 -12.43
N PHE A 206 -9.60 10.70 -12.66
CA PHE A 206 -9.60 9.68 -11.59
C PHE A 206 -8.62 10.06 -10.46
N LEU A 207 -7.44 10.57 -10.79
CA LEU A 207 -6.49 11.06 -9.80
C LEU A 207 -7.10 12.19 -8.95
N ASP A 208 -7.85 13.12 -9.54
CA ASP A 208 -8.55 14.17 -8.79
C ASP A 208 -9.48 13.59 -7.72
N PHE A 209 -10.32 12.62 -8.07
CA PHE A 209 -11.20 11.96 -7.09
C PHE A 209 -10.41 11.33 -5.94
N VAL A 210 -9.30 10.66 -6.25
CA VAL A 210 -8.42 10.06 -5.23
C VAL A 210 -7.82 11.14 -4.33
N LEU A 211 -7.30 12.23 -4.90
CA LEU A 211 -6.68 13.31 -4.15
C LEU A 211 -7.67 14.04 -3.24
N TYR A 212 -8.89 14.29 -3.71
CA TYR A 212 -9.93 14.90 -2.88
C TYR A 212 -10.39 13.98 -1.75
N ASP A 213 -10.47 12.66 -1.97
CA ASP A 213 -10.84 11.73 -0.91
C ASP A 213 -9.71 11.54 0.12
N MET A 214 -8.44 11.61 -0.33
CA MET A 214 -7.28 11.69 0.57
C MET A 214 -7.26 12.99 1.37
N ASP A 215 -7.51 14.15 0.75
CA ASP A 215 -7.67 15.42 1.46
C ASP A 215 -8.77 15.32 2.50
N ARG A 216 -9.93 14.75 2.14
CA ARG A 216 -11.07 14.61 3.05
C ARG A 216 -10.71 13.92 4.36
N VAL A 217 -10.00 12.78 4.31
CA VAL A 217 -9.71 11.98 5.52
C VAL A 217 -8.46 12.46 6.28
N LEU A 218 -7.60 13.25 5.64
CA LEU A 218 -6.40 13.80 6.26
C LEU A 218 -6.73 15.07 7.06
N ARG A 219 -6.27 15.15 8.30
CA ARG A 219 -6.50 16.34 9.14
C ARG A 219 -5.66 17.54 8.68
N PRO A 220 -6.05 18.79 8.99
CA PRO A 220 -5.16 19.94 8.84
C PRO A 220 -3.82 19.69 9.53
N GLY A 221 -2.70 19.99 8.84
CA GLY A 221 -1.35 19.65 9.29
C GLY A 221 -0.93 18.20 9.03
N GLY A 222 -1.83 17.33 8.57
CA GLY A 222 -1.49 15.97 8.17
C GLY A 222 -0.67 15.92 6.87
N LEU A 223 0.04 14.82 6.67
CA LEU A 223 0.97 14.64 5.55
C LEU A 223 0.44 13.68 4.48
N ILE A 224 0.57 14.05 3.21
CA ILE A 224 0.58 13.09 2.10
C ILE A 224 2.04 12.80 1.75
N TRP A 225 2.40 11.52 1.81
CA TRP A 225 3.69 11.00 1.35
C TRP A 225 3.50 10.24 0.04
N ILE A 226 3.90 10.90 -1.05
CA ILE A 226 4.00 10.29 -2.37
C ILE A 226 5.38 9.66 -2.47
N ASP A 227 5.41 8.33 -2.56
CA ASP A 227 6.66 7.58 -2.67
C ASP A 227 6.78 6.93 -4.05
N SER A 228 7.76 7.40 -4.82
CA SER A 228 8.13 6.85 -6.12
C SER A 228 6.94 6.78 -7.09
N PHE A 229 6.23 7.88 -7.27
CA PHE A 229 5.18 7.98 -8.29
C PHE A 229 5.84 7.92 -9.67
N PHE A 230 5.44 6.93 -10.46
CA PHE A 230 5.98 6.69 -11.78
C PHE A 230 5.18 7.47 -12.83
N CYS A 231 5.85 8.16 -13.76
CA CYS A 231 5.22 8.69 -14.96
C CYS A 231 6.24 8.86 -16.10
N LEU A 232 5.74 9.06 -17.32
CA LEU A 232 6.58 9.55 -18.41
C LEU A 232 7.02 11.00 -18.11
N LYS A 233 8.26 11.33 -18.46
CA LYS A 233 8.86 12.66 -18.27
C LYS A 233 8.04 13.77 -18.92
N GLN A 234 7.41 13.49 -20.07
CA GLN A 234 6.53 14.42 -20.76
C GLN A 234 5.23 14.73 -19.99
N ASP A 235 4.74 13.76 -19.19
CA ASP A 235 3.50 13.88 -18.42
C ASP A 235 3.72 14.40 -16.99
N LEU A 236 4.98 14.40 -16.52
CA LEU A 236 5.34 14.82 -15.17
C LEU A 236 4.75 16.19 -14.82
N LYS A 237 4.82 17.17 -15.73
CA LYS A 237 4.26 18.51 -15.50
C LYS A 237 2.76 18.43 -15.23
N ASN A 238 2.01 17.66 -16.02
CA ASN A 238 0.56 17.54 -15.89
C ASN A 238 0.19 16.90 -14.54
N TYR A 239 0.85 15.80 -14.17
CA TYR A 239 0.65 15.20 -12.84
C TYR A 239 0.95 16.17 -11.71
N LEU A 240 2.07 16.90 -11.78
CA LEU A 240 2.42 17.89 -10.75
C LEU A 240 1.39 19.02 -10.66
N GLU A 241 0.80 19.47 -11.78
CA GLU A 241 -0.32 20.42 -11.74
C GLU A 241 -1.56 19.83 -11.07
N THR A 242 -1.89 18.56 -11.31
CA THR A 242 -2.98 17.87 -10.60
C THR A 242 -2.77 17.89 -9.09
N PHE A 243 -1.56 17.55 -8.61
CA PHE A 243 -1.25 17.60 -7.16
C PHE A 243 -1.31 19.03 -6.57
N LYS A 244 -1.02 20.07 -7.38
CA LYS A 244 -1.09 21.47 -6.92
C LYS A 244 -2.52 21.94 -6.63
N ILE A 245 -3.54 21.29 -7.17
CA ILE A 245 -4.95 21.62 -6.91
C ILE A 245 -5.25 21.61 -5.40
N LEU A 246 -4.60 20.71 -4.65
CA LEU A 246 -4.74 20.61 -3.20
C LEU A 246 -4.18 21.81 -2.43
N ARG A 247 -3.26 22.60 -3.03
CA ARG A 247 -2.55 23.74 -2.42
C ARG A 247 -1.78 23.36 -1.14
N TYR A 248 -1.24 22.14 -1.09
CA TYR A 248 -0.47 21.67 0.05
C TYR A 248 0.91 22.31 0.13
N LYS A 249 1.41 22.48 1.37
CA LYS A 249 2.77 22.95 1.62
C LYS A 249 3.75 21.81 1.34
N LYS A 250 4.77 22.07 0.52
CA LYS A 250 5.80 21.09 0.16
C LYS A 250 6.94 21.08 1.17
N HIS A 251 7.21 19.94 1.81
CA HIS A 251 8.34 19.76 2.74
C HIS A 251 9.53 19.08 2.08
N LYS A 252 9.27 18.00 1.35
CA LYS A 252 10.27 17.25 0.59
C LYS A 252 9.79 17.02 -0.83
N PHE A 253 10.70 17.04 -1.79
CA PHE A 253 10.42 16.79 -3.20
C PHE A 253 11.67 16.38 -3.92
N VAL A 254 11.59 15.31 -4.71
CA VAL A 254 12.67 14.85 -5.57
C VAL A 254 12.07 14.24 -6.84
N VAL A 255 12.78 14.40 -7.95
CA VAL A 255 12.51 13.71 -9.22
C VAL A 255 13.80 13.00 -9.60
N VAL A 256 13.73 11.71 -9.87
CA VAL A 256 14.87 10.91 -10.33
C VAL A 256 14.49 10.12 -11.58
N PRO A 257 15.45 9.83 -12.48
CA PRO A 257 15.22 8.90 -13.58
C PRO A 257 14.85 7.52 -13.07
N LYS A 258 13.98 6.82 -13.80
CA LYS A 258 13.69 5.41 -13.56
C LYS A 258 14.63 4.56 -14.44
N LEU A 259 15.53 3.82 -13.80
CA LEU A 259 16.69 3.17 -14.45
C LEU A 259 16.49 1.69 -14.80
N ASP A 260 15.25 1.18 -14.79
CA ASP A 260 14.96 -0.23 -15.08
C ASP A 260 14.85 -0.54 -16.59
N LYS A 261 14.93 0.49 -17.44
CA LYS A 261 14.97 0.38 -18.91
C LYS A 261 16.13 1.21 -19.45
N ASP A 262 16.62 0.83 -20.64
CA ASP A 262 17.65 1.57 -21.38
C ASP A 262 17.11 2.86 -22.05
N ASP A 263 16.07 3.48 -21.49
CA ASP A 263 15.57 4.79 -21.92
C ASP A 263 15.38 5.74 -20.72
N ASP A 264 15.55 7.04 -20.94
CA ASP A 264 15.44 8.08 -19.91
C ASP A 264 14.06 8.76 -19.91
N ARG A 265 13.06 8.11 -20.52
CA ARG A 265 11.72 8.68 -20.70
C ARG A 265 10.87 8.56 -19.46
N GLU A 266 11.24 7.68 -18.56
CA GLU A 266 10.51 7.33 -17.36
C GLU A 266 11.16 7.96 -16.12
N VAL A 267 10.35 8.55 -15.25
CA VAL A 267 10.82 9.18 -14.02
C VAL A 267 10.01 8.71 -12.82
N PHE A 268 10.64 8.74 -11.66
CA PHE A 268 9.97 8.73 -10.37
C PHE A 268 9.96 10.13 -9.79
N PHE A 269 8.85 10.54 -9.20
CA PHE A 269 8.85 11.65 -8.26
C PHE A 269 8.33 11.23 -6.90
N SER A 270 8.91 11.80 -5.86
CA SER A 270 8.49 11.62 -4.48
C SER A 270 8.29 12.98 -3.82
N ALA A 271 7.29 13.08 -2.96
CA ALA A 271 6.99 14.30 -2.24
C ALA A 271 6.42 14.02 -0.85
N VAL A 272 6.69 14.93 0.09
CA VAL A 272 5.95 15.01 1.36
C VAL A 272 5.26 16.37 1.39
N LEU A 273 3.94 16.33 1.44
CA LEU A 273 3.05 17.48 1.31
C LEU A 273 2.18 17.60 2.57
N GLU A 274 2.09 18.80 3.15
CA GLU A 274 1.28 19.08 4.35
C GLU A 274 -0.02 19.79 3.98
N LYS A 275 -1.15 19.27 4.48
CA LYS A 275 -2.47 19.88 4.31
C LYS A 275 -2.55 21.20 5.08
N PRO A 276 -2.84 22.34 4.41
CA PRO A 276 -2.98 23.61 5.11
C PRO A 276 -4.29 23.65 5.92
N PRO A 277 -4.38 24.50 6.95
CA PRO A 277 -5.68 24.88 7.49
C PRO A 277 -6.48 25.61 6.39
N ARG A 278 -7.76 25.27 6.25
CA ARG A 278 -8.68 25.98 5.37
C ARG A 278 -9.62 26.81 6.25
N PRO A 279 -9.74 28.13 6.02
CA PRO A 279 -10.72 28.95 6.72
C PRO A 279 -12.11 28.51 6.24
N PHE A 280 -12.95 28.07 7.16
CA PHE A 280 -14.39 27.95 6.92
C PHE A 280 -15.05 29.17 7.54
#